data_AF-A0A937X832-F1
#
_entry.id   AF-A0A937X832-F1
#
_cell.length_a   1.000
_cell.length_b   1.000
_cell.length_c   1.000
_cell.angle_alpha   90.00
_cell.angle_beta   90.00
_cell.angle_gamma   90.00
#
_symmetry.space_group_name_H-M   'P 1'
#
loop_
_entity.id
_entity.type
_entity.pdbx_description
1 polymer ?
#
loop_
_entity_poly.entity_id
_entity_poly.type
_entity_poly.pdbx_seq_one_letter_code
_entity_poly.pdbx_strand_id
1 'polypeptide(L)'
;MALELVLAGSALGAGLAIGLAAIGPGIGQGNVSAATVEGIARQPEAQGRLQGTMFVTIGIMEALALYGLVVALILLFANPFPGLLEKAEKHSAAQTTTQQAVGQTAGHNN
;
A
#
# COMPACT_ATOMS: atom_id res chain seq x y z
N MET A 1 17.83 14.95 5.97
CA MET A 1 18.18 13.52 6.14
C MET A 1 16.94 12.65 6.39
N ALA A 2 16.04 13.01 7.31
CA ALA A 2 14.83 12.23 7.59
C ALA A 2 13.89 12.07 6.36
N LEU A 3 13.72 13.14 5.57
CA LEU A 3 12.85 13.11 4.39
C LEU A 3 13.32 12.11 3.32
N GLU A 4 14.61 12.09 3.01
CA GLU A 4 15.22 11.14 2.06
C GLU A 4 14.96 9.69 2.45
N LEU A 5 15.13 9.36 3.74
CA LEU A 5 14.88 8.03 4.26
C LEU A 5 13.41 7.61 4.10
N VAL A 6 12.49 8.54 4.33
CA VAL A 6 11.05 8.30 4.22
C VAL A 6 10.63 8.08 2.78
N LEU A 7 11.17 8.87 1.84
CA LEU A 7 10.92 8.68 0.42
C LEU A 7 11.49 7.34 -0.08
N ALA A 8 12.72 7.00 0.31
CA ALA A 8 13.33 5.71 -0.03
C ALA A 8 12.53 4.52 0.53
N GLY A 9 12.13 4.59 1.81
CA GLY A 9 11.30 3.57 2.44
C GLY A 9 9.91 3.44 1.79
N SER A 10 9.31 4.55 1.37
CA SER A 10 8.01 4.57 0.70
C SER A 10 8.09 3.95 -0.71
N ALA A 11 9.16 4.23 -1.45
CA ALA A 11 9.38 3.64 -2.78
C ALA A 11 9.58 2.11 -2.71
N LEU A 12 10.37 1.64 -1.73
CA LEU A 12 10.53 0.20 -1.47
C LEU A 12 9.22 -0.44 -1.03
N GLY A 13 8.50 0.19 -0.10
CA GLY A 13 7.19 -0.26 0.37
C GLY A 13 6.16 -0.36 -0.76
N ALA A 14 6.14 0.62 -1.67
CA ALA A 14 5.24 0.60 -2.82
C ALA A 14 5.51 -0.58 -3.76
N GLY A 15 6.79 -0.83 -4.10
CA GLY A 15 7.17 -1.96 -4.95
C GLY A 15 6.84 -3.32 -4.32
N LEU A 16 7.10 -3.47 -3.02
CA LEU A 16 6.76 -4.69 -2.29
C LEU A 16 5.25 -4.92 -2.17
N ALA A 17 4.48 -3.86 -1.91
CA ALA A 17 3.03 -3.96 -1.79
C ALA A 17 2.38 -4.50 -3.06
N ILE A 18 2.69 -3.92 -4.23
CA ILE A 18 2.13 -4.40 -5.50
C ILE A 18 2.73 -5.74 -5.93
N GLY A 19 4.05 -5.91 -5.77
CA GLY A 19 4.75 -7.13 -6.18
C GLY A 19 4.22 -8.37 -5.47
N LEU A 20 4.03 -8.29 -4.15
CA LEU A 20 3.49 -9.40 -3.36
C LEU A 20 1.99 -9.58 -3.55
N ALA A 21 1.23 -8.49 -3.70
CA ALA A 21 -0.20 -8.57 -3.94
C ALA A 21 -0.55 -9.24 -5.28
N ALA A 22 0.32 -9.14 -6.30
CA ALA A 22 0.09 -9.72 -7.62
C ALA A 22 0.30 -11.25 -7.68
N ILE A 23 1.04 -11.86 -6.73
CA ILE A 23 1.38 -13.29 -6.78
C ILE A 23 0.13 -14.17 -6.67
N GLY A 24 -0.73 -13.90 -5.69
CA GLY A 24 -1.94 -14.69 -5.46
C GLY A 24 -2.90 -14.69 -6.66
N PRO A 25 -3.31 -13.51 -7.15
CA PRO A 25 -4.13 -13.39 -8.35
C PRO A 25 -3.46 -13.97 -9.59
N GLY A 26 -2.16 -13.75 -9.80
CA GLY A 26 -1.45 -14.33 -10.95
C GLY A 26 -1.52 -15.86 -11.01
N ILE A 27 -1.33 -16.54 -9.87
CA ILE A 27 -1.47 -18.00 -9.78
C ILE A 27 -2.93 -18.43 -9.92
N GLY A 28 -3.85 -17.77 -9.22
CA GLY A 28 -5.28 -18.11 -9.23
C GLY A 28 -5.91 -17.97 -10.60
N GLN A 29 -5.60 -16.89 -11.31
CA GLN A 29 -6.10 -16.61 -12.66
C GLN A 29 -5.56 -17.62 -13.68
N GLY A 30 -4.30 -18.03 -13.57
CA GLY A 30 -3.73 -19.08 -14.39
C GLY A 30 -4.51 -20.39 -14.27
N ASN A 31 -4.79 -20.81 -13.04
CA ASN A 31 -5.54 -22.04 -12.76
C ASN A 31 -6.99 -21.96 -13.25
N VAL A 32 -7.69 -20.85 -12.98
CA VAL A 32 -9.08 -20.65 -13.42
C VAL A 32 -9.17 -20.61 -14.95
N SER A 33 -8.22 -19.96 -15.61
CA SER A 33 -8.17 -19.90 -17.08
C SER A 33 -7.92 -21.27 -17.69
N ALA A 34 -6.97 -22.04 -17.15
CA ALA A 34 -6.69 -23.41 -17.59
C ALA A 34 -7.92 -24.32 -17.47
N ALA A 35 -8.58 -24.32 -16.30
CA ALA A 35 -9.79 -25.09 -16.07
C ALA A 35 -10.95 -24.66 -17.00
N THR A 36 -11.05 -23.38 -17.31
CA THR A 36 -12.05 -22.85 -18.24
C THR A 36 -11.79 -23.35 -19.66
N VAL A 37 -10.55 -23.29 -20.14
CA VAL A 37 -10.17 -23.79 -21.47
C VAL A 37 -10.40 -25.29 -21.58
N GLU A 38 -10.03 -26.08 -20.56
CA GLU A 38 -10.31 -27.52 -20.54
C GLU A 38 -11.83 -27.80 -20.59
N GLY A 39 -12.61 -27.06 -19.80
CA GLY A 39 -14.07 -27.17 -19.79
C GLY A 39 -14.68 -26.86 -21.16
N ILE A 40 -14.21 -25.82 -21.85
CA ILE A 40 -14.64 -25.47 -23.21
C ILE A 40 -14.27 -26.57 -24.20
N ALA A 41 -13.05 -27.11 -24.13
CA ALA A 41 -12.62 -28.18 -25.02
C ALA A 41 -13.47 -29.45 -24.87
N ARG A 42 -13.92 -29.75 -23.65
CA ARG A 42 -14.79 -30.92 -23.35
C ARG A 42 -16.25 -30.66 -23.70
N GLN A 43 -16.73 -29.43 -23.57
CA GLN A 43 -18.11 -29.02 -23.84
C GLN A 43 -18.17 -27.65 -24.52
N PRO A 44 -18.01 -27.60 -25.86
CA PRO A 44 -18.00 -26.34 -26.61
C PRO A 44 -19.31 -25.54 -26.45
N GLU A 45 -20.45 -26.23 -26.33
CA GLU A 45 -21.76 -25.60 -26.13
C GLU A 45 -21.86 -24.82 -24.81
N ALA A 46 -21.05 -25.16 -23.80
CA ALA A 46 -21.04 -24.49 -22.52
C ALA A 46 -20.12 -23.24 -22.48
N GLN A 47 -19.45 -22.90 -23.59
CA GLN A 47 -18.42 -21.87 -23.63
C GLN A 47 -18.85 -20.53 -23.01
N GLY A 48 -20.01 -20.01 -23.42
CA GLY A 48 -20.48 -18.70 -22.92
C GLY A 48 -20.68 -18.69 -21.40
N ARG A 49 -21.21 -19.77 -20.84
CA ARG A 49 -21.41 -19.90 -19.39
C ARG A 49 -20.08 -20.03 -18.64
N LEU A 50 -19.14 -20.82 -19.16
CA LEU A 50 -17.83 -21.01 -18.55
C LEU A 50 -17.01 -19.70 -18.56
N GLN A 51 -16.99 -18.98 -19.68
CA GLN A 51 -16.34 -17.67 -19.76
C GLN A 51 -16.98 -16.64 -18.83
N GLY A 52 -18.32 -16.62 -18.72
CA GLY A 52 -19.02 -15.75 -17.78
C GLY A 52 -18.57 -15.99 -16.33
N THR A 53 -18.56 -17.24 -15.88
CA THR A 53 -18.07 -17.61 -14.54
C THR A 53 -16.58 -17.29 -14.35
N MET A 54 -15.75 -17.52 -15.38
CA MET A 54 -14.33 -17.18 -15.38
C MET A 54 -14.12 -15.70 -15.09
N PHE A 55 -14.76 -14.80 -15.85
CA PHE A 55 -14.58 -13.36 -15.67
C PHE A 55 -15.08 -12.83 -14.33
N VAL A 56 -16.19 -13.36 -13.81
CA VAL A 56 -16.66 -13.01 -12.45
C VAL A 56 -15.62 -13.40 -11.40
N THR A 57 -15.05 -14.60 -11.54
CA THR A 57 -14.04 -15.12 -10.59
C THR A 57 -12.75 -14.32 -10.67
N ILE A 58 -12.27 -14.04 -11.88
CA ILE A 58 -11.08 -13.22 -12.13
C ILE A 58 -11.29 -11.81 -11.58
N GLY A 59 -12.46 -11.21 -11.78
CA GLY A 59 -12.77 -9.87 -11.25
C GLY A 59 -12.70 -9.80 -9.72
N ILE A 60 -13.16 -10.84 -9.02
CA ILE A 60 -13.04 -10.92 -7.55
C ILE A 60 -11.57 -11.07 -7.13
N MET A 61 -10.77 -11.87 -7.86
CA MET A 61 -9.33 -12.01 -7.57
C MET A 61 -8.56 -10.70 -7.81
N GLU A 62 -8.90 -9.96 -8.87
CA GLU A 62 -8.29 -8.67 -9.19
C GLU A 62 -8.52 -7.62 -8.09
N ALA A 63 -9.67 -7.64 -7.42
CA ALA A 63 -9.93 -6.72 -6.31
C ALA A 63 -8.85 -6.82 -5.20
N LEU A 64 -8.26 -8.00 -5.00
CA LEU A 64 -7.17 -8.20 -4.05
C LEU A 64 -5.83 -7.61 -4.54
N ALA A 65 -5.49 -7.79 -5.83
CA ALA A 65 -4.31 -7.16 -6.44
C ALA A 65 -4.43 -5.63 -6.38
N LEU A 66 -5.63 -5.09 -6.64
CA LEU A 66 -5.88 -3.67 -6.64
C LEU A 66 -5.69 -3.02 -5.27
N TYR A 67 -5.86 -3.75 -4.16
CA TYR A 67 -5.49 -3.21 -2.85
C TYR A 67 -3.99 -2.93 -2.73
N GLY A 68 -3.15 -3.83 -3.24
CA GLY A 68 -1.70 -3.60 -3.32
C GLY A 68 -1.35 -2.41 -4.21
N LEU A 69 -2.05 -2.27 -5.35
CA LEU A 69 -1.88 -1.13 -6.25
C LEU A 69 -2.27 0.18 -5.58
N VAL A 70 -3.41 0.23 -4.89
CA VAL A 70 -3.89 1.42 -4.18
C VAL A 70 -2.88 1.84 -3.12
N VAL A 71 -2.34 0.92 -2.33
CA VAL A 71 -1.31 1.22 -1.33
C VAL A 71 -0.05 1.78 -2.00
N ALA A 72 0.41 1.15 -3.09
CA ALA A 72 1.57 1.63 -3.83
C ALA A 72 1.37 3.05 -4.38
N LEU A 73 0.19 3.33 -4.96
CA LEU A 73 -0.15 4.66 -5.49
C LEU A 73 -0.23 5.71 -4.37
N ILE A 74 -0.77 5.36 -3.20
CA ILE A 74 -0.79 6.26 -2.04
C ILE A 74 0.64 6.60 -1.60
N LEU A 75 1.53 5.60 -1.49
CA LEU A 75 2.91 5.83 -1.08
C LEU A 75 3.72 6.68 -2.07
N LEU A 76 3.40 6.59 -3.37
CA LEU A 76 4.08 7.35 -4.42
C LEU A 76 3.51 8.75 -4.65
N PHE A 77 2.19 8.89 -4.66
CA PHE A 77 1.52 10.12 -5.14
C PHE A 77 0.73 10.86 -4.06
N ALA A 78 0.41 10.20 -2.94
CA ALA A 78 -0.35 10.78 -1.84
C ALA A 78 0.30 10.46 -0.48
N ASN A 79 1.63 10.53 -0.43
CA ASN A 79 2.39 10.05 0.71
C ASN A 79 2.07 10.84 1.99
N PRO A 80 1.53 10.20 3.04
CA PRO A 80 1.13 10.91 4.25
C PRO A 80 2.31 11.23 5.19
N PHE A 81 3.47 10.60 5.00
CA PHE A 81 4.55 10.61 5.98
C PHE A 81 5.31 11.94 6.11
N PRO A 82 5.64 12.67 5.02
CA PRO A 82 6.35 13.96 5.14
C PRO A 82 5.65 14.97 6.04
N GLY A 83 4.32 15.11 5.93
CA GLY A 83 3.56 16.06 6.75
C GLY A 83 3.43 15.64 8.21
N LEU A 84 3.50 14.34 8.51
CA LEU A 84 3.50 13.82 9.88
C LEU A 84 4.84 14.08 10.57
N LEU A 85 5.95 13.99 9.83
CA LEU A 85 7.28 14.30 10.34
C LEU A 85 7.40 15.77 10.71
N GLU A 86 6.94 16.67 9.84
CA GLU A 86 6.96 18.10 10.12
C GLU A 86 6.17 18.46 11.39
N LYS A 87 5.00 17.83 11.59
CA LYS A 87 4.23 17.99 12.83
C LYS A 87 5.00 17.47 14.04
N ALA A 88 5.62 16.29 13.95
CA ALA A 88 6.40 15.72 15.04
C ALA A 88 7.59 16.60 15.44
N GLU A 89 8.32 17.15 14.46
CA GLU A 89 9.46 18.05 14.68
C GLU A 89 9.02 19.35 15.39
N LYS A 90 7.91 19.95 14.97
CA LYS A 90 7.35 21.16 15.60
C LYS A 90 6.93 20.93 17.05
N HIS A 91 6.34 19.78 17.36
CA HIS A 91 5.96 19.42 18.72
C HIS A 91 7.18 19.19 19.62
N SER A 92 8.24 18.60 19.09
CA SER A 92 9.51 18.43 19.81
C SER A 92 10.18 19.78 20.12
N ALA A 93 10.25 20.68 19.13
CA ALA A 93 10.82 22.02 19.32
C ALA A 93 10.07 22.87 20.36
N ALA A 94 8.73 22.78 20.41
CA ALA A 94 7.92 23.51 21.38
C ALA A 94 8.18 23.05 22.84
N GLN A 95 8.50 21.78 23.05
CA GLN A 95 8.84 21.24 24.38
C GLN A 95 10.21 21.75 24.88
N THR A 96 11.20 21.87 23.98
CA THR A 96 12.54 22.38 24.33
C THR A 96 12.49 23.84 24.79
N THR A 97 11.74 24.71 24.12
CA THR A 97 11.60 26.12 24.51
C THR A 97 10.92 26.27 25.88
N THR A 98 9.91 25.44 26.16
CA THR A 98 9.20 25.47 27.46
C THR A 98 10.12 25.04 28.61
N GLN A 99 10.96 24.00 28.41
CA GLN A 99 11.93 23.58 29.44
C GLN A 99 13.03 24.63 29.68
N GLN A 100 13.48 25.35 28.65
CA GLN A 100 14.46 26.44 28.81
C GLN A 100 13.87 27.65 29.55
N ALA A 101 12.60 27.99 29.30
CA ALA A 101 11.92 29.07 30.02
C ALA A 101 11.78 28.75 31.52
N VAL A 102 11.42 27.51 31.87
CA VAL A 102 11.33 27.08 33.29
C VAL A 102 12.69 27.07 33.98
N GLY A 103 13.76 26.68 33.27
CA GLY A 103 15.13 26.70 33.80
C GLY A 103 15.68 28.11 34.07
N GLN A 104 15.33 29.10 33.23
CA GLN A 104 15.77 30.49 33.40
C GLN A 104 15.06 31.20 34.56
N THR A 105 13.80 30.87 34.85
CA THR A 105 13.07 31.41 36.01
C THR A 105 13.57 30.89 37.36
N ALA A 106 14.20 29.71 37.41
CA ALA A 106 14.74 29.14 38.63
C ALA A 106 16.11 29.73 39.04
N GLY A 107 16.85 30.34 38.10
CA GLY A 107 18.19 30.90 38.36
C GLY A 107 18.22 32.38 38.75
N HIS A 108 17.12 33.12 38.63
CA HIS A 108 17.05 34.57 38.89
C HIS A 108 16.58 34.96 40.31
N ASN A 109 16.31 33.99 41.20
CA ASN A 109 15.72 34.25 42.52
C ASN A 109 16.67 33.94 43.70
N ASN A 110 17.98 34.13 43.51
CA ASN A 110 19.00 34.06 44.56
C ASN A 110 19.86 35.32 44.56
#